data_AF-A0A8I6Y6E4-F1
#
_entry.id   AF-A0A8I6Y6E4-F1
#
_cell.length_a   1.000
_cell.length_b   1.000
_cell.length_c   1.000
_cell.angle_alpha   90.00
_cell.angle_beta   90.00
_cell.angle_gamma   90.00
#
_symmetry.space_group_name_H-M   'P 1'
#
loop_
_entity.id
_entity.type
_entity.pdbx_description
1 polymer ?
#
loop_
_entity_poly.entity_id
_entity_poly.type
_entity_poly.pdbx_seq_one_letter_code
_entity_poly.pdbx_strand_id
1 'polypeptide(L)'
;MDVAMTTKINQSTGRLRVCWGNVFLHMFSLEFLNQVATSLEKDSVYHLAQKTIPLFHGYTMGLKLEQFIFDAFNYSPSTTLFEVLREEEFAPVKNANGSAYDTPDSAKLMLLRLHSRWLVAAGCFVTHSVPLYMTCVEDNSTSYLSGLAQPTVIEDFLAAL
;
A
#
# COMPACT_ATOMS: atom_id res chain seq x y z
N MET A 1 -11.95 -4.26 18.71
CA MET A 1 -10.60 -4.57 19.24
C MET A 1 -10.37 -3.72 20.47
N ASP A 2 -9.82 -4.29 21.55
CA ASP A 2 -9.45 -3.51 22.73
C ASP A 2 -8.32 -2.53 22.37
N VAL A 3 -8.57 -1.23 22.56
CA VAL A 3 -7.60 -0.17 22.25
C VAL A 3 -6.30 -0.34 23.04
N ALA A 4 -6.36 -0.89 24.26
CA ALA A 4 -5.16 -1.14 25.05
C ALA A 4 -4.23 -2.19 24.40
N MET A 5 -4.76 -3.05 23.53
CA MET A 5 -3.98 -4.09 22.85
C MET A 5 -3.23 -3.58 21.62
N THR A 6 -3.58 -2.42 21.06
CA THR A 6 -2.97 -1.91 19.83
C THR A 6 -1.55 -1.37 20.03
N THR A 7 -1.19 -1.03 21.27
CA THR A 7 0.14 -0.52 21.65
C THR A 7 0.95 -1.52 22.48
N LYS A 8 0.38 -2.68 22.81
CA LYS A 8 1.01 -3.66 23.68
C LYS A 8 2.20 -4.34 22.99
N ILE A 9 3.36 -4.34 23.65
CA ILE A 9 4.58 -5.00 23.17
C ILE A 9 4.61 -6.46 23.66
N ASN A 10 5.02 -7.37 22.78
CA ASN A 10 5.40 -8.73 23.14
C ASN A 10 6.81 -8.70 23.75
N GLN A 11 6.94 -9.10 25.01
CA GLN A 11 8.20 -9.02 25.74
C GLN A 11 9.29 -9.96 25.20
N SER A 12 8.95 -11.07 24.54
CA SER A 12 9.95 -11.99 23.99
C SER A 12 10.49 -11.54 22.62
N THR A 13 9.63 -10.92 21.80
CA THR A 13 10.01 -10.50 20.44
C THR A 13 10.35 -9.01 20.33
N GLY A 14 9.98 -8.20 21.31
CA GLY A 14 10.09 -6.73 21.28
C GLY A 14 9.15 -6.05 20.28
N ARG A 15 8.33 -6.80 19.55
CA ARG A 15 7.38 -6.27 18.53
C ARG A 15 6.02 -5.98 19.15
N LEU A 16 5.19 -5.20 18.44
CA LEU A 16 3.77 -5.06 18.77
C LEU A 16 3.10 -6.43 18.78
N ARG A 17 2.21 -6.66 19.76
CA ARG A 17 1.45 -7.90 19.89
C ARG A 17 0.49 -8.10 18.72
N VAL A 18 -0.01 -7.01 18.14
CA VAL A 18 -0.72 -6.99 16.87
C VAL A 18 0.10 -6.13 15.91
N CYS A 19 1.00 -6.78 15.16
CA CYS A 19 1.99 -6.13 14.30
C CYS A 19 1.72 -6.26 12.80
N TRP A 20 0.76 -7.08 12.38
CA TRP A 20 0.39 -7.21 10.97
C TRP A 20 -0.63 -6.15 10.58
N GLY A 21 -0.15 -5.11 9.88
CA GLY A 21 -1.00 -4.07 9.31
C GLY A 21 -1.57 -4.52 7.96
N ASN A 22 -2.89 -4.35 7.79
CA ASN A 22 -3.54 -4.60 6.50
C ASN A 22 -3.23 -3.45 5.52
N VAL A 23 -2.53 -3.76 4.43
CA VAL A 23 -2.17 -2.80 3.37
C VAL A 23 -3.18 -2.76 2.21
N PHE A 24 -4.32 -3.44 2.35
CA PHE A 24 -5.41 -3.49 1.35
C PHE A 24 -4.99 -4.13 0.01
N LEU A 25 -4.02 -5.06 0.05
CA LEU A 25 -3.63 -5.89 -1.08
C LEU A 25 -4.04 -7.34 -0.78
N HIS A 26 -5.07 -7.83 -1.45
CA HIS A 26 -5.64 -9.17 -1.21
C HIS A 26 -5.67 -9.98 -2.51
N MET A 27 -5.45 -11.29 -2.40
CA MET A 27 -5.60 -12.24 -3.49
C MET A 27 -6.71 -13.23 -3.13
N PHE A 28 -7.67 -13.40 -4.04
CA PHE A 28 -8.81 -14.28 -3.85
C PHE A 28 -8.91 -15.28 -5.00
N SER A 29 -9.35 -16.51 -4.72
CA SER A 29 -9.76 -17.41 -5.80
C SER A 29 -11.11 -16.96 -6.37
N LEU A 30 -11.31 -17.17 -7.66
CA LEU A 30 -12.58 -16.84 -8.33
C LEU A 30 -13.76 -17.62 -7.72
N GLU A 31 -13.53 -18.88 -7.36
CA GLU A 31 -14.53 -19.72 -6.72
C GLU A 31 -15.00 -19.11 -5.38
N PHE A 32 -14.06 -18.65 -4.55
CA PHE A 32 -14.38 -18.00 -3.28
C PHE A 32 -15.20 -16.72 -3.49
N LEU A 33 -14.80 -15.85 -4.43
CA LEU A 33 -15.56 -14.63 -4.73
C LEU A 33 -16.99 -14.94 -5.18
N ASN A 34 -17.19 -15.96 -6.02
CA ASN A 34 -18.51 -16.40 -6.46
C ASN A 34 -19.36 -16.91 -5.29
N GLN A 35 -18.78 -17.66 -4.37
CA GLN A 35 -19.49 -18.14 -3.17
C GLN A 35 -19.91 -16.98 -2.26
N VAL A 36 -19.01 -16.01 -2.03
CA VAL A 36 -19.32 -14.83 -1.21
C VAL A 36 -20.50 -14.06 -1.80
N ALA A 37 -20.43 -13.71 -3.08
CA ALA A 37 -21.44 -12.89 -3.75
C ALA A 37 -22.82 -13.55 -3.89
N THR A 38 -22.90 -14.89 -3.93
CA THR A 38 -24.16 -15.59 -4.19
C THR A 38 -24.78 -16.23 -2.95
N SER A 39 -23.96 -16.58 -1.96
CA SER A 39 -24.34 -17.54 -0.92
C SER A 39 -23.98 -17.08 0.49
N LEU A 40 -22.89 -16.33 0.68
CA LEU A 40 -22.36 -16.02 2.02
C LEU A 40 -22.59 -14.56 2.48
N GLU A 41 -22.92 -13.63 1.56
CA GLU A 41 -23.22 -12.22 1.90
C GLU A 41 -24.58 -12.01 2.63
N LYS A 42 -25.38 -13.07 2.83
CA LYS A 42 -26.75 -12.94 3.36
C LYS A 42 -26.85 -12.25 4.73
N ASP A 43 -25.76 -12.23 5.50
CA ASP A 43 -25.67 -11.63 6.84
C ASP A 43 -24.61 -10.50 6.90
N SER A 44 -24.49 -9.71 5.83
CA SER A 44 -23.49 -8.63 5.78
C SER A 44 -23.62 -7.65 6.95
N VAL A 45 -22.50 -7.42 7.63
CA VAL A 45 -22.39 -6.49 8.76
C VAL A 45 -22.02 -5.10 8.24
N TYR A 46 -22.87 -4.12 8.49
CA TYR A 46 -22.54 -2.73 8.21
C TYR A 46 -21.73 -2.12 9.36
N HIS A 47 -20.61 -1.50 9.01
CA HIS A 47 -19.86 -0.63 9.90
C HIS A 47 -20.49 0.76 9.89
N LEU A 48 -20.80 1.28 11.08
CA LEU A 48 -21.49 2.56 11.23
C LEU A 48 -20.48 3.69 11.44
N ALA A 49 -20.50 4.70 10.57
CA ALA A 49 -19.73 5.92 10.75
C ALA A 49 -20.68 7.12 10.89
N GLN A 50 -20.61 7.82 12.03
CA GLN A 50 -21.35 9.05 12.21
C GLN A 50 -20.73 10.17 11.37
N LYS A 51 -21.56 10.85 10.57
CA LYS A 51 -21.13 11.91 9.65
C LYS A 51 -22.04 13.13 9.76
N THR A 52 -21.44 14.30 9.60
CA THR A 52 -22.17 15.53 9.34
C THR A 52 -22.48 15.57 7.84
N ILE A 53 -23.77 15.50 7.50
CA ILE A 53 -24.25 15.37 6.13
C ILE A 53 -24.77 16.75 5.66
N PRO A 54 -24.23 17.29 4.55
CA PRO A 54 -24.71 18.54 3.97
C PRO A 54 -26.13 18.36 3.39
N LEU A 55 -26.97 19.35 3.62
CA LEU A 55 -28.33 19.50 3.11
C LEU A 55 -28.45 20.86 2.41
N PHE A 56 -29.48 21.03 1.58
CA PHE A 56 -29.72 22.31 0.91
C PHE A 56 -29.87 23.50 1.88
N HIS A 57 -30.40 23.27 3.09
CA HIS A 57 -30.60 24.31 4.12
C HIS A 57 -29.63 24.24 5.31
N GLY A 58 -28.50 23.52 5.20
CA GLY A 58 -27.53 23.40 6.30
C GLY A 58 -26.92 22.02 6.43
N TYR A 59 -26.85 21.50 7.66
CA TYR A 59 -26.23 20.20 7.95
C TYR A 59 -27.08 19.41 8.95
N THR A 60 -27.03 18.09 8.84
CA THR A 60 -27.61 17.17 9.83
C THR A 60 -26.61 16.10 10.25
N MET A 61 -26.84 15.51 11.41
CA MET A 61 -26.09 14.33 11.84
C MET A 61 -26.76 13.07 11.29
N GLY A 62 -25.99 12.22 10.63
CA GLY A 62 -26.46 10.95 10.10
C GLY A 62 -25.43 9.84 10.24
N LEU A 63 -25.84 8.64 9.83
CA LEU A 63 -24.99 7.45 9.81
C LEU A 63 -24.68 7.09 8.36
N LYS A 64 -23.40 6.89 8.07
CA LYS A 64 -22.93 6.24 6.85
C LYS A 64 -22.73 4.76 7.16
N LEU A 65 -23.32 3.90 6.34
CA LEU A 65 -23.15 2.46 6.40
C LEU A 65 -22.04 2.08 5.42
N GLU A 66 -21.02 1.36 5.89
CA GLU A 66 -19.91 0.88 5.06
C GLU A 66 -19.73 -0.63 5.24
N GLN A 67 -19.49 -1.35 4.15
CA GLN A 67 -18.97 -2.72 4.19
C GLN A 67 -17.48 -2.67 3.88
N PHE A 68 -16.69 -3.53 4.51
CA PHE A 68 -15.28 -3.65 4.19
C PHE A 68 -14.98 -4.95 3.45
N ILE A 69 -14.11 -4.88 2.44
CA ILE A 69 -13.74 -6.05 1.62
C ILE A 69 -13.18 -7.21 2.45
N PHE A 70 -12.51 -6.91 3.57
CA PHE A 70 -11.94 -7.90 4.48
C PHE A 70 -12.96 -8.52 5.43
N ASP A 71 -14.21 -8.04 5.49
CA ASP A 71 -15.29 -8.75 6.18
C ASP A 71 -15.54 -10.12 5.53
N ALA A 72 -15.19 -10.26 4.25
CA ALA A 72 -15.25 -11.51 3.52
C ALA A 72 -14.32 -12.59 4.09
N PHE A 73 -13.25 -12.23 4.80
CA PHE A 73 -12.28 -13.20 5.33
C PHE A 73 -12.91 -14.21 6.29
N ASN A 74 -13.98 -13.83 6.99
CA ASN A 74 -14.71 -14.72 7.90
C ASN A 74 -15.36 -15.90 7.17
N TYR A 75 -15.60 -15.77 5.87
CA TYR A 75 -16.18 -16.81 5.04
C TYR A 75 -15.14 -17.69 4.36
N SER A 76 -13.86 -17.31 4.42
CA SER A 76 -12.81 -18.07 3.76
C SER A 76 -12.51 -19.36 4.52
N PRO A 77 -12.52 -20.55 3.87
CA PRO A 77 -12.16 -21.80 4.53
C PRO A 77 -10.70 -21.82 4.98
N SER A 78 -9.84 -21.01 4.35
CA SER A 78 -8.43 -20.86 4.74
C SER A 78 -7.93 -19.45 4.41
N THR A 79 -7.08 -18.90 5.27
CA THR A 79 -6.47 -17.58 5.05
C THR A 79 -4.97 -17.68 5.32
N THR A 80 -4.17 -17.14 4.41
CA THR A 80 -2.71 -17.01 4.58
C THR A 80 -2.34 -15.54 4.62
N LEU A 81 -1.42 -15.17 5.49
CA LEU A 81 -0.86 -13.82 5.57
C LEU A 81 0.49 -13.78 4.86
N PHE A 82 0.72 -12.72 4.09
CA PHE A 82 2.00 -12.47 3.43
C PHE A 82 2.56 -11.14 3.93
N GLU A 83 3.67 -11.21 4.68
CA GLU A 83 4.35 -10.04 5.22
C GLU A 83 5.36 -9.51 4.20
N VAL A 84 5.36 -8.19 4.01
CA VAL A 84 6.22 -7.49 3.05
C VAL A 84 6.96 -6.33 3.72
N LEU A 85 8.04 -5.87 3.08
CA LEU A 85 8.71 -4.63 3.46
C LEU A 85 7.87 -3.44 3.00
N ARG A 86 7.53 -2.55 3.94
CA ARG A 86 6.67 -1.38 3.67
C ARG A 86 7.30 -0.47 2.61
N GLU A 87 8.60 -0.26 2.69
CA GLU A 87 9.39 0.59 1.81
C GLU A 87 9.55 0.05 0.37
N GLU A 88 9.06 -1.15 0.12
CA GLU A 88 9.02 -1.79 -1.21
C GLU A 88 7.60 -1.84 -1.77
N GLU A 89 6.60 -2.08 -0.93
CA GLU A 89 5.24 -2.42 -1.41
C GLU A 89 4.15 -1.41 -1.02
N PHE A 90 4.39 -0.47 -0.10
CA PHE A 90 3.30 0.33 0.46
C PHE A 90 3.64 1.82 0.74
N ALA A 91 3.21 2.68 -0.18
CA ALA A 91 3.32 4.14 -0.10
C ALA A 91 1.97 4.82 -0.42
N PRO A 92 0.98 4.80 0.49
CA PRO A 92 -0.36 5.31 0.22
C PRO A 92 -0.39 6.85 0.08
N VAL A 93 -1.29 7.34 -0.76
CA VAL A 93 -1.61 8.77 -0.88
C VAL A 93 -3.02 9.00 -0.37
N LYS A 94 -3.14 9.55 0.84
CA LYS A 94 -4.40 9.79 1.56
C LYS A 94 -4.62 11.25 1.93
N ASN A 95 -3.54 12.02 2.06
CA ASN A 95 -3.54 13.38 2.56
C ASN A 95 -2.93 14.35 1.55
N ALA A 96 -3.32 15.62 1.61
CA ALA A 96 -2.70 16.66 0.80
C ALA A 96 -1.26 16.96 1.25
N ASN A 97 -0.42 17.46 0.34
CA ASN A 97 0.91 17.97 0.67
C ASN A 97 0.84 19.02 1.78
N GLY A 98 1.84 19.01 2.68
CA GLY A 98 1.83 19.77 3.93
C GLY A 98 1.32 18.98 5.15
N SER A 99 0.67 17.83 4.94
CA SER A 99 0.37 16.87 6.03
C SER A 99 1.62 16.08 6.43
N ALA A 100 1.61 15.51 7.64
CA ALA A 100 2.77 14.82 8.21
C ALA A 100 3.12 13.48 7.52
N TYR A 101 2.16 12.79 6.89
CA TYR A 101 2.34 11.47 6.29
C TYR A 101 1.29 11.18 5.20
N ASP A 102 1.52 10.12 4.42
CA ASP A 102 0.65 9.61 3.34
C ASP A 102 0.24 10.70 2.34
N THR A 103 1.20 11.52 1.92
CA THR A 103 1.04 12.60 0.93
C THR A 103 1.64 12.23 -0.43
N PRO A 104 1.26 12.91 -1.52
CA PRO A 104 1.93 12.77 -2.82
C PRO A 104 3.46 12.87 -2.73
N ASP A 105 4.00 13.85 -2.00
CA ASP A 105 5.44 14.04 -1.86
C ASP A 105 6.11 12.88 -1.10
N SER A 106 5.45 12.37 -0.05
CA SER A 106 5.97 11.24 0.71
C SER A 106 6.00 9.96 -0.13
N ALA A 107 4.95 9.71 -0.91
CA ALA A 107 4.87 8.53 -1.78
C ALA A 107 5.90 8.61 -2.91
N LYS A 108 6.04 9.78 -3.55
CA LYS A 108 7.08 10.04 -4.56
C LYS A 108 8.47 9.78 -3.98
N LEU A 109 8.77 10.30 -2.78
CA LEU A 109 10.06 10.08 -2.14
C LEU A 109 10.31 8.60 -1.84
N MET A 110 9.31 7.86 -1.39
CA MET A 110 9.43 6.40 -1.15
C MET A 110 9.76 5.64 -2.44
N LEU A 111 9.06 5.96 -3.53
CA LEU A 111 9.30 5.34 -4.84
C LEU A 111 10.71 5.65 -5.37
N LEU A 112 11.14 6.93 -5.28
CA LEU A 112 12.49 7.32 -5.67
C LEU A 112 13.57 6.60 -4.85
N ARG A 113 13.33 6.43 -3.54
CA ARG A 113 14.24 5.68 -2.66
C ARG A 113 14.28 4.20 -3.01
N LEU A 114 13.14 3.59 -3.33
CA LEU A 114 13.07 2.20 -3.76
C LEU A 114 13.93 1.98 -5.01
N HIS A 115 13.73 2.80 -6.03
CA HIS A 115 14.45 2.64 -7.30
C HIS A 115 15.92 3.02 -7.21
N SER A 116 16.26 4.02 -6.37
CA SER A 116 17.66 4.29 -6.03
C SER A 116 18.34 3.06 -5.42
N ARG A 117 17.66 2.32 -4.53
CA ARG A 117 18.20 1.07 -3.97
C ARG A 117 18.37 -0.01 -5.05
N TRP A 118 17.42 -0.14 -5.97
CA TRP A 118 17.51 -1.10 -7.07
C TRP A 118 18.67 -0.80 -8.02
N LEU A 119 18.87 0.46 -8.40
CA LEU A 119 20.00 0.89 -9.23
C LEU A 119 21.35 0.58 -8.55
N VAL A 120 21.47 0.92 -7.26
CA VAL A 120 22.69 0.62 -6.48
C VAL A 120 22.92 -0.89 -6.39
N ALA A 121 21.86 -1.67 -6.16
CA ALA A 121 21.95 -3.14 -6.12
C ALA A 121 22.36 -3.75 -7.48
N ALA A 122 22.04 -3.08 -8.59
CA ALA A 122 22.48 -3.45 -9.94
C ALA A 122 23.91 -2.97 -10.28
N GLY A 123 24.60 -2.27 -9.37
CA GLY A 123 25.97 -1.79 -9.56
C GLY A 123 26.08 -0.37 -10.12
N CYS A 124 24.97 0.37 -10.24
CA CYS A 124 24.98 1.77 -10.67
C CYS A 124 25.32 2.72 -9.50
N PHE A 125 25.88 3.89 -9.82
CA PHE A 125 26.13 4.96 -8.85
C PHE A 125 25.13 6.10 -9.06
N VAL A 126 24.43 6.51 -8.01
CA VAL A 126 23.51 7.65 -8.04
C VAL A 126 24.29 8.93 -7.70
N THR A 127 24.39 9.86 -8.64
CA THR A 127 25.03 11.17 -8.41
C THR A 127 23.99 12.23 -8.06
N HIS A 128 24.37 13.23 -7.26
CA HIS A 128 23.45 14.23 -6.71
C HIS A 128 22.94 15.26 -7.75
N SER A 129 23.40 15.16 -9.00
CA SER A 129 23.30 16.24 -9.99
C SER A 129 21.98 16.30 -10.74
N VAL A 130 21.20 15.21 -10.75
CA VAL A 130 19.97 15.11 -11.53
C VAL A 130 18.87 14.49 -10.67
N PRO A 131 17.67 15.10 -10.57
CA PRO A 131 16.53 14.43 -9.97
C PRO A 131 16.25 13.15 -10.76
N LEU A 132 16.15 12.01 -10.08
CA LEU A 132 15.73 10.77 -10.71
C LEU A 132 14.28 10.96 -11.22
N TYR A 133 14.11 11.13 -12.52
CA TYR A 133 12.80 11.16 -13.16
C TYR A 133 12.47 9.75 -13.62
N MET A 134 11.29 9.30 -13.25
CA MET A 134 10.77 7.99 -13.58
C MET A 134 9.80 8.13 -14.75
N THR A 135 10.19 7.63 -15.91
CA THR A 135 9.23 7.26 -16.94
C THR A 135 8.81 5.82 -16.62
N CYS A 136 7.53 5.59 -16.35
CA CYS A 136 7.00 4.26 -16.07
C CYS A 136 7.15 3.38 -17.32
N VAL A 137 8.31 2.77 -17.50
CA VAL A 137 8.45 1.56 -18.30
C VAL A 137 8.37 0.42 -17.28
N GLU A 138 7.41 -0.48 -17.46
CA GLU A 138 7.24 -1.66 -16.61
C GLU A 138 8.51 -2.50 -16.65
N ASP A 139 9.41 -2.35 -15.67
CA ASP A 139 10.57 -3.21 -15.50
C ASP A 139 10.34 -4.13 -14.30
N ASN A 140 9.56 -5.19 -14.57
CA ASN A 140 9.18 -6.18 -13.59
C ASN A 140 10.32 -7.23 -13.49
N SER A 141 11.40 -6.86 -12.80
CA SER A 141 12.45 -7.72 -12.21
C SER A 141 13.86 -7.15 -12.41
N THR A 142 14.69 -7.28 -11.38
CA THR A 142 16.14 -7.00 -11.35
C THR A 142 16.97 -7.74 -12.42
N SER A 143 16.36 -8.54 -13.28
CA SER A 143 17.05 -9.36 -14.28
C SER A 143 17.62 -8.54 -15.45
N TYR A 144 16.95 -7.48 -15.89
CA TYR A 144 17.41 -6.66 -17.03
C TYR A 144 18.45 -5.58 -16.66
N LEU A 145 18.45 -5.10 -15.41
CA LEU A 145 19.46 -4.13 -14.96
C LEU A 145 20.88 -4.71 -14.94
N SER A 146 21.03 -6.04 -14.91
CA SER A 146 22.32 -6.72 -15.05
C SER A 146 22.98 -6.50 -16.43
N GLY A 147 22.19 -6.16 -17.45
CA GLY A 147 22.67 -5.81 -18.80
C GLY A 147 23.19 -4.37 -18.92
N LEU A 148 22.93 -3.51 -17.93
CA LEU A 148 23.42 -2.13 -17.87
C LEU A 148 24.78 -2.02 -17.17
N ALA A 149 25.48 -3.13 -16.95
CA ALA A 149 26.81 -3.21 -16.32
C ALA A 149 27.96 -2.67 -17.20
N GLN A 150 27.70 -1.65 -18.01
CA GLN A 150 28.71 -0.74 -18.53
C GLN A 150 28.56 0.57 -17.74
N PRO A 151 29.65 1.30 -17.45
CA PRO A 151 29.58 2.58 -16.76
C PRO A 151 28.99 3.67 -17.69
N THR A 152 27.77 3.48 -18.14
CA THR A 152 26.96 4.51 -18.78
C THR A 152 26.28 5.27 -17.65
N VAL A 153 26.71 6.52 -17.47
CA VAL A 153 25.92 7.52 -16.78
C VAL A 153 24.49 7.42 -17.32
N ILE A 154 23.49 7.30 -16.44
CA ILE A 154 22.07 7.36 -16.83
C ILE A 154 21.76 8.83 -17.22
N GLU A 155 22.42 9.33 -18.26
CA GLU A 155 22.02 10.52 -19.00
C GLU A 155 21.28 10.09 -20.29
N ASP A 156 21.63 8.94 -20.87
CA ASP A 156 21.12 8.54 -22.19
C ASP A 156 19.69 7.98 -22.21
N PHE A 157 19.12 7.62 -21.05
CA PHE A 157 17.72 7.16 -21.02
C PHE A 157 16.69 8.30 -21.15
N LEU A 158 17.14 9.56 -21.09
CA LEU A 158 16.30 10.73 -21.32
C LEU A 158 16.35 11.25 -22.76
N ALA A 159 17.27 10.76 -23.61
CA ALA A 159 17.45 11.24 -24.98
C ALA A 159 16.89 10.32 -26.07
N ALA A 160 16.36 9.15 -25.70
CA ALA A 160 15.81 8.16 -26.64
C ALA A 160 14.26 8.11 -26.65
N LEU A 161 13.60 9.14 -26.13
CA LEU A 161 12.14 9.40 -26.22
C LEU A 161 11.91 10.87 -26.61
#